data_AF-A0AA36I2J3-F1
#
_entry.id   AF-A0AA36I2J3-F1
#
_cell.length_a   1.000
_cell.length_b   1.000
_cell.length_c   1.000
_cell.angle_alpha   90.00
_cell.angle_beta   90.00
_cell.angle_gamma   90.00
#
_symmetry.space_group_name_H-M   'P 1'
#
loop_
_entity.id
_entity.type
_entity.pdbx_description
1 polymer ?
#
loop_
_entity_poly.entity_id
_entity_poly.type
_entity_poly.pdbx_seq_one_letter_code
_entity_poly.pdbx_strand_id
1 'polypeptide(L)'
;EGGRQDPFDNRKLQSMMEALKEGDSTTDQYIAGGNVAWVSWSWSSTASVPVYKSSVKWIMRTTYKKPQPINLVVAVDDLFMDQKNGQMKRISPEEDHHAFILATARDLQQDKFQEAGAVADVGTSHETMYYSPVQRIFQIVSFKLNHESASKTKLTTKKLFEILSANLTVTSGEAVTQSFLEVLMALWNSLLSDTSFREEVLLSEELFGKRSPIKSIYVLRDLATACKKQPPGVKWVFDALMDAALNKIFKQGELNPQ
;
A
#
# COMPACT_ATOMS: atom_id res chain seq x y z
N GLU A 1 -8.81 18.06 -6.95
CA GLU A 1 -9.68 18.44 -5.82
C GLU A 1 -9.21 17.70 -4.58
N GLY A 2 -8.60 18.41 -3.64
CA GLY A 2 -8.04 17.84 -2.42
C GLY A 2 -9.09 17.78 -1.32
N GLY A 3 -9.75 16.64 -1.19
CA GLY A 3 -10.59 16.34 -0.03
C GLY A 3 -9.72 16.08 1.20
N ARG A 4 -10.06 16.75 2.30
CA ARG A 4 -9.36 16.74 3.60
C ARG A 4 -10.06 15.71 4.52
N GLN A 5 -9.31 14.91 5.29
CA GLN A 5 -9.84 13.80 6.12
C GLN A 5 -9.31 13.81 7.57
N ASP A 6 -10.22 13.60 8.55
CA ASP A 6 -9.98 13.54 10.01
C ASP A 6 -8.91 12.49 10.31
N PRO A 7 -7.76 12.84 10.91
CA PRO A 7 -6.91 11.82 11.50
C PRO A 7 -7.76 11.08 12.51
N PHE A 8 -7.78 9.76 12.36
CA PHE A 8 -8.55 8.87 13.22
C PHE A 8 -8.17 9.11 14.69
N ASP A 9 -9.08 9.72 15.46
CA ASP A 9 -8.91 9.97 16.89
C ASP A 9 -9.55 8.83 17.69
N ASN A 10 -8.69 8.05 18.34
CA ASN A 10 -9.11 6.96 19.23
C ASN A 10 -10.03 7.45 20.35
N ARG A 11 -9.94 8.71 20.80
CA ARG A 11 -10.83 9.27 21.82
C ARG A 11 -12.23 9.50 21.26
N LYS A 12 -12.33 10.05 20.06
CA LYS A 12 -13.61 10.24 19.35
C LYS A 12 -14.26 8.88 19.11
N LEU A 13 -13.48 7.90 18.63
CA LEU A 13 -13.93 6.52 18.48
C LEU A 13 -14.40 5.90 19.80
N GLN A 14 -13.62 6.01 20.88
CA GLN A 14 -13.98 5.49 22.20
C GLN A 14 -15.25 6.15 22.74
N SER A 15 -15.36 7.47 22.66
CA SER A 15 -16.58 8.19 23.07
C SER A 15 -17.81 7.78 22.26
N MET A 16 -17.63 7.47 20.97
CA MET A 16 -18.69 6.95 20.11
C MET A 16 -19.06 5.51 20.47
N MET A 17 -18.08 4.66 20.83
CA MET A 17 -18.32 3.30 21.30
C MET A 17 -18.96 3.26 22.69
N GLU A 18 -18.62 4.20 23.57
CA GLU A 18 -19.25 4.36 24.88
C GLU A 18 -20.71 4.77 24.71
N ALA A 19 -21.00 5.72 23.82
CA ALA A 19 -22.38 6.08 23.46
C ALA A 19 -23.18 4.90 22.88
N LEU A 20 -22.54 3.97 22.16
CA LEU A 20 -23.16 2.73 21.68
C LEU A 20 -23.50 1.75 22.80
N LYS A 21 -22.63 1.62 23.80
CA LYS A 21 -22.83 0.71 24.93
C LYS A 21 -23.95 1.16 25.87
N GLU A 22 -24.25 2.46 25.90
CA GLU A 22 -25.26 3.05 26.78
C GLU A 22 -26.72 2.88 26.30
N GLY A 23 -26.94 2.31 25.11
CA GLY A 23 -28.19 1.61 24.80
C GLY A 23 -29.37 2.48 24.34
N ASP A 24 -29.31 2.99 23.10
CA ASP A 24 -30.53 3.29 22.33
C ASP A 24 -30.55 2.42 21.06
N SER A 25 -30.87 1.15 21.27
CA SER A 25 -30.62 0.01 20.38
C SER A 25 -31.57 -0.10 19.17
N THR A 26 -31.91 0.99 18.48
CA THR A 26 -32.82 0.89 17.32
C THR A 26 -32.36 1.46 16.00
N THR A 27 -31.17 2.05 15.87
CA THR A 27 -30.50 2.16 14.55
C THR A 27 -29.03 2.54 14.68
N ASP A 28 -28.19 1.57 15.03
CA ASP A 28 -26.72 1.70 15.08
C ASP A 28 -26.12 1.74 13.66
N GLN A 29 -26.52 2.72 12.85
CA GLN A 29 -25.96 2.99 11.53
C GLN A 29 -25.20 4.32 11.58
N TYR A 30 -23.90 4.27 11.35
CA TYR A 30 -23.08 5.48 11.20
C TYR A 30 -22.78 5.72 9.73
N ILE A 31 -22.89 6.98 9.31
CA ILE A 31 -22.42 7.42 8.00
C ILE A 31 -20.98 7.88 8.16
N ALA A 32 -20.05 7.08 7.65
CA ALA A 32 -18.63 7.45 7.56
C ALA A 32 -18.24 7.69 6.09
N GLY A 33 -17.40 8.69 5.84
CA GLY A 33 -16.77 8.88 4.54
C GLY A 33 -15.68 7.84 4.33
N GLY A 34 -15.85 6.94 3.36
CA GLY A 34 -14.84 5.97 2.96
C GLY A 34 -14.06 6.41 1.72
N ASN A 35 -12.73 6.35 1.74
CA ASN A 35 -11.92 6.53 0.53
C ASN A 35 -11.69 5.18 -0.16
N VAL A 36 -12.50 4.89 -1.18
CA VAL A 36 -12.36 3.66 -1.97
C VAL A 36 -11.06 3.59 -2.78
N ALA A 37 -10.33 4.70 -2.96
CA ALA A 37 -9.02 4.70 -3.62
C ALA A 37 -7.94 3.98 -2.79
N TRP A 38 -8.18 3.76 -1.50
CA TRP A 38 -7.26 3.03 -0.61
C TRP A 38 -7.50 1.53 -0.56
N VAL A 39 -8.53 1.05 -1.26
CA VAL A 39 -8.78 -0.39 -1.36
C VAL A 39 -7.75 -1.02 -2.29
N SER A 40 -7.12 -2.10 -1.84
CA SER A 40 -6.22 -2.89 -2.68
C SER A 40 -7.03 -3.63 -3.76
N TRP A 41 -6.95 -3.14 -5.00
CA TRP A 41 -7.65 -3.72 -6.15
C TRP A 41 -7.09 -5.08 -6.60
N SER A 42 -5.89 -5.43 -6.14
CA SER A 42 -5.29 -6.74 -6.39
C SER A 42 -5.72 -7.79 -5.36
N TRP A 43 -6.43 -7.40 -4.31
CA TRP A 43 -6.90 -8.29 -3.26
C TRP A 43 -8.41 -8.49 -3.38
N SER A 44 -8.86 -9.74 -3.25
CA SER A 44 -10.25 -10.15 -3.34
C SER A 44 -10.62 -11.00 -2.12
N SER A 45 -11.79 -10.76 -1.54
CA SER A 45 -12.36 -11.66 -0.51
C SER A 45 -12.73 -13.02 -1.09
N THR A 46 -12.89 -13.09 -2.41
CA THR A 46 -13.25 -14.28 -3.17
C THR A 46 -12.38 -14.39 -4.43
N ALA A 47 -11.07 -14.56 -4.26
CA ALA A 47 -10.09 -14.53 -5.37
C ALA A 47 -10.37 -15.49 -6.54
N SER A 48 -11.18 -16.53 -6.31
CA SER A 48 -11.59 -17.50 -7.35
C SER A 48 -12.93 -17.18 -8.02
N VAL A 49 -13.66 -16.16 -7.55
CA VAL A 49 -14.96 -15.76 -8.08
C VAL A 49 -14.75 -14.59 -9.04
N PRO A 50 -14.99 -14.77 -10.34
CA PRO A 50 -14.78 -13.70 -11.31
C PRO A 50 -15.82 -12.60 -11.13
N VAL A 51 -15.39 -11.35 -11.27
CA VAL A 51 -16.29 -10.18 -11.29
C VAL A 51 -17.11 -10.19 -12.58
N TYR A 52 -18.43 -10.22 -12.47
CA TYR A 52 -19.31 -10.26 -13.63
C TYR A 52 -19.48 -8.88 -14.26
N LYS A 53 -18.87 -8.68 -15.43
CA LYS A 53 -18.95 -7.41 -16.18
C LYS A 53 -20.39 -6.98 -16.51
N SER A 54 -21.30 -7.92 -16.74
CA SER A 54 -22.72 -7.66 -16.96
C SER A 54 -23.38 -7.06 -15.72
N SER A 55 -23.10 -7.64 -14.55
CA SER A 55 -23.58 -7.16 -13.24
C SER A 55 -23.04 -5.76 -12.94
N VAL A 56 -21.74 -5.53 -13.14
CA VAL A 56 -21.12 -4.20 -12.99
C VAL A 56 -21.84 -3.16 -13.86
N LYS A 57 -22.05 -3.47 -15.14
CA LYS A 57 -22.76 -2.56 -16.07
C LYS A 57 -24.21 -2.34 -15.67
N TRP A 58 -24.88 -3.37 -15.14
CA TRP A 58 -26.25 -3.27 -14.69
C TRP A 58 -26.33 -2.34 -13.47
N ILE A 59 -25.55 -2.58 -12.43
CA ILE A 59 -25.47 -1.75 -11.21
C ILE A 59 -25.11 -0.29 -11.56
N MET A 60 -24.14 -0.08 -12.46
CA MET A 60 -23.74 1.26 -12.92
C MET A 60 -24.90 2.01 -13.62
N ARG A 61 -25.81 1.29 -14.29
CA ARG A 61 -26.95 1.88 -15.03
C ARG A 61 -28.21 2.02 -14.18
N THR A 62 -28.39 1.17 -13.19
CA THR A 62 -29.57 1.16 -12.31
C THR A 62 -29.31 1.95 -11.04
N THR A 63 -28.39 1.48 -10.21
CA THR A 63 -28.01 2.06 -8.93
C THR A 63 -27.31 3.41 -9.14
N TYR A 64 -26.14 3.42 -9.79
CA TYR A 64 -25.35 4.64 -10.01
C TYR A 64 -25.73 5.38 -11.29
N LYS A 65 -27.03 5.45 -11.60
CA LYS A 65 -27.53 6.14 -12.81
C LYS A 65 -27.24 7.65 -12.77
N LYS A 66 -27.27 8.21 -11.57
CA LYS A 66 -26.88 9.59 -11.25
C LYS A 66 -25.68 9.52 -10.30
N PRO A 67 -24.86 10.59 -10.22
CA PRO A 67 -23.89 10.70 -9.13
C PRO A 67 -24.61 10.46 -7.81
N GLN A 68 -24.05 9.60 -6.98
CA GLN A 68 -24.55 9.28 -5.65
C GLN A 68 -23.40 8.69 -4.82
N PRO A 69 -23.38 8.89 -3.49
CA PRO A 69 -22.36 8.31 -2.64
C PRO A 69 -22.45 6.77 -2.61
N ILE A 70 -21.32 6.10 -2.41
CA ILE A 70 -21.28 4.66 -2.13
C ILE A 70 -21.63 4.42 -0.66
N ASN A 71 -22.55 3.50 -0.41
CA ASN A 71 -22.90 3.09 0.94
C ASN A 71 -22.03 1.90 1.35
N LEU A 72 -21.15 2.11 2.33
CA LEU A 72 -20.30 1.06 2.88
C LEU A 72 -20.84 0.66 4.25
N VAL A 73 -21.15 -0.62 4.41
CA VAL A 73 -21.45 -1.21 5.72
C VAL A 73 -20.14 -1.76 6.27
N VAL A 74 -19.69 -1.19 7.39
CA VAL A 74 -18.49 -1.64 8.09
C VAL A 74 -18.94 -2.44 9.31
N ALA A 75 -18.59 -3.73 9.34
CA ALA A 75 -18.73 -4.54 10.55
C ALA A 75 -17.45 -4.39 11.38
N VAL A 76 -17.60 -3.94 12.62
CA VAL A 76 -16.51 -3.88 13.59
C VAL A 76 -16.80 -4.95 14.64
N ASP A 77 -15.86 -5.85 14.86
CA ASP A 77 -15.88 -6.79 15.97
C ASP A 77 -15.16 -6.14 17.16
N ASP A 78 -15.78 -6.18 18.35
CA ASP A 78 -15.26 -5.59 19.59
C ASP A 78 -13.84 -6.05 19.93
N LEU A 79 -13.41 -7.21 19.41
CA LEU A 79 -12.11 -7.82 19.69
C LEU A 79 -10.96 -7.34 18.77
N PHE A 80 -11.23 -6.57 17.71
CA PHE A 80 -10.24 -6.30 16.65
C PHE A 80 -9.60 -4.90 16.65
N MET A 81 -9.92 -4.05 17.64
CA MET A 81 -9.49 -2.65 17.66
C MET A 81 -7.97 -2.44 17.89
N ASP A 82 -7.27 -3.43 18.45
CA ASP A 82 -5.84 -3.29 18.77
C ASP A 82 -4.88 -3.67 17.61
N GLN A 83 -5.40 -4.14 16.47
CA GLN A 83 -4.55 -4.63 15.37
C GLN A 83 -4.61 -3.77 14.09
N LYS A 84 -3.52 -3.01 13.92
CA LYS A 84 -2.98 -2.41 12.68
C LYS A 84 -3.99 -1.73 11.73
N ASN A 85 -4.19 -0.43 11.97
CA ASN A 85 -4.70 0.53 10.99
C ASN A 85 -4.06 0.30 9.59
N GLY A 86 -4.89 0.02 8.58
CA GLY A 86 -4.47 -0.20 7.20
C GLY A 86 -4.45 -1.67 6.72
N GLN A 87 -4.77 -2.64 7.59
CA GLN A 87 -4.90 -4.06 7.20
C GLN A 87 -6.36 -4.53 7.02
N MET A 88 -7.33 -3.61 7.10
CA MET A 88 -8.74 -3.95 6.96
C MET A 88 -8.99 -4.51 5.55
N LYS A 89 -9.42 -5.77 5.51
CA LYS A 89 -9.77 -6.51 4.31
C LYS A 89 -11.27 -6.33 4.05
N ARG A 90 -11.64 -5.99 2.82
CA ARG A 90 -13.03 -5.73 2.46
C ARG A 90 -13.79 -7.03 2.25
N ILE A 91 -14.96 -7.19 2.85
CA ILE A 91 -15.77 -8.41 2.70
C ILE A 91 -16.84 -8.25 1.60
N SER A 92 -17.22 -7.02 1.24
CA SER A 92 -18.34 -6.75 0.32
C SER A 92 -18.06 -7.11 -1.14
N PRO A 93 -19.14 -7.39 -1.94
CA PRO A 93 -19.05 -7.72 -3.36
C PRO A 93 -18.23 -6.70 -4.17
N GLU A 94 -17.48 -7.20 -5.15
CA GLU A 94 -16.59 -6.39 -5.98
C GLU A 94 -17.33 -5.59 -7.04
N GLU A 95 -18.43 -6.13 -7.55
CA GLU A 95 -19.19 -5.55 -8.66
C GLU A 95 -19.68 -4.14 -8.36
N ASP A 96 -20.15 -3.88 -7.14
CA ASP A 96 -20.72 -2.58 -6.77
C ASP A 96 -19.66 -1.47 -6.75
N HIS A 97 -18.43 -1.81 -6.35
CA HIS A 97 -17.30 -0.88 -6.32
C HIS A 97 -16.78 -0.58 -7.72
N HIS A 98 -16.63 -1.62 -8.55
CA HIS A 98 -16.29 -1.43 -9.95
C HIS A 98 -17.37 -0.60 -10.65
N ALA A 99 -18.65 -0.82 -10.34
CA ALA A 99 -19.75 -0.03 -10.88
C ALA A 99 -19.69 1.43 -10.42
N PHE A 100 -19.42 1.68 -9.14
CA PHE A 100 -19.27 3.02 -8.59
C PHE A 100 -18.11 3.79 -9.23
N ILE A 101 -16.94 3.17 -9.40
CA ILE A 101 -15.77 3.82 -10.03
C ILE A 101 -16.03 4.12 -11.50
N LEU A 102 -16.61 3.17 -12.24
CA LEU A 102 -16.93 3.39 -13.64
C LEU A 102 -18.03 4.45 -13.81
N ALA A 103 -19.01 4.50 -12.90
CA ALA A 103 -19.99 5.57 -12.85
C ALA A 103 -19.36 6.93 -12.55
N THR A 104 -18.43 6.98 -11.58
CA THR A 104 -17.69 8.19 -11.23
C THR A 104 -16.88 8.68 -12.43
N ALA A 105 -16.13 7.80 -13.10
CA ALA A 105 -15.38 8.14 -14.31
C ALA A 105 -16.29 8.66 -15.44
N ARG A 106 -17.45 8.02 -15.66
CA ARG A 106 -18.48 8.48 -16.61
C ARG A 106 -18.98 9.88 -16.25
N ASP A 107 -19.27 10.13 -14.99
CA ASP A 107 -19.86 11.38 -14.52
C ASP A 107 -18.85 12.53 -14.55
N LEU A 108 -17.58 12.26 -14.21
CA LEU A 108 -16.46 13.19 -14.40
C LEU A 108 -16.30 13.60 -15.87
N GLN A 109 -16.42 12.67 -16.81
CA GLN A 109 -16.38 12.97 -18.25
C GLN A 109 -17.58 13.81 -18.73
N GLN A 110 -18.64 13.88 -17.94
CA GLN A 110 -19.88 14.61 -18.25
C GLN A 110 -20.04 15.88 -17.39
N ASP A 111 -19.01 16.27 -16.62
CA ASP A 111 -19.05 17.35 -15.64
C ASP A 111 -20.26 17.26 -14.67
N LYS A 112 -20.61 16.04 -14.29
CA LYS A 112 -21.67 15.77 -13.30
C LYS A 112 -21.05 15.47 -11.95
N PHE A 113 -21.36 16.31 -10.97
CA PHE A 113 -20.84 16.17 -9.62
C PHE A 113 -21.99 16.22 -8.62
N GLN A 114 -21.84 15.47 -7.53
CA GLN A 114 -22.65 15.63 -6.34
C GLN A 114 -21.70 15.70 -5.15
N GLU A 115 -21.83 16.76 -4.37
CA GLU A 115 -21.11 16.86 -3.10
C GLU A 115 -21.60 15.73 -2.18
N ALA A 116 -20.66 14.91 -1.71
CA ALA A 116 -20.93 14.06 -0.56
C ALA A 116 -21.30 15.00 0.59
N GLY A 117 -22.47 14.81 1.21
CA GLY A 117 -22.98 15.71 2.24
C GLY A 117 -21.88 16.11 3.23
N ALA A 118 -21.68 17.41 3.39
CA ALA A 118 -20.52 17.98 4.07
C ALA A 118 -20.41 17.49 5.52
N VAL A 119 -19.41 16.66 5.80
CA VAL A 119 -18.84 16.50 7.14
C VAL A 119 -17.61 17.40 7.21
N ALA A 120 -17.56 18.22 8.26
CA ALA A 120 -16.69 19.37 8.39
C ALA A 120 -15.17 19.05 8.28
N ASP A 121 -14.50 20.01 7.63
CA ASP A 121 -13.07 20.37 7.56
C ASP A 121 -12.03 19.49 8.28
N VAL A 122 -11.04 18.96 7.53
CA VAL A 122 -9.89 18.29 8.17
C VAL A 122 -8.50 18.38 7.53
N GLY A 123 -7.65 19.16 8.21
CA GLY A 123 -6.18 19.22 8.15
C GLY A 123 -5.35 17.96 7.84
N THR A 124 -4.61 18.05 6.72
CA THR A 124 -3.21 17.65 6.48
C THR A 124 -2.49 16.80 7.55
N SER A 125 -2.35 15.49 7.28
CA SER A 125 -1.18 14.70 7.71
C SER A 125 -0.49 14.11 6.48
N HIS A 126 0.59 14.75 6.03
CA HIS A 126 1.41 14.34 4.88
C HIS A 126 2.46 13.27 5.25
N GLU A 127 2.38 12.66 6.43
CA GLU A 127 3.48 11.85 6.98
C GLU A 127 3.56 10.39 6.50
N THR A 128 2.65 9.87 5.65
CA THR A 128 2.54 8.41 5.51
C THR A 128 2.32 7.83 4.10
N MET A 129 2.98 8.36 3.07
CA MET A 129 3.17 7.60 1.81
C MET A 129 4.66 7.52 1.44
N TYR A 130 5.48 7.01 2.37
CA TYR A 130 6.85 6.65 2.03
C TYR A 130 6.85 5.23 1.49
N TYR A 131 7.29 5.06 0.23
CA TYR A 131 7.63 3.74 -0.28
C TYR A 131 8.76 3.15 0.55
N SER A 132 8.57 1.91 1.00
CA SER A 132 9.64 1.17 1.65
C SER A 132 10.80 0.95 0.69
N PRO A 133 12.02 0.69 1.21
CA PRO A 133 13.19 0.46 0.35
C PRO A 133 12.93 -0.64 -0.66
N VAL A 134 12.31 -1.74 -0.23
CA VAL A 134 11.93 -2.87 -1.09
C VAL A 134 10.97 -2.42 -2.18
N GLN A 135 9.87 -1.72 -1.83
CA GLN A 135 8.91 -1.22 -2.80
C GLN A 135 9.57 -0.33 -3.87
N ARG A 136 10.55 0.50 -3.48
CA ARG A 136 11.31 1.32 -4.44
C ARG A 136 12.15 0.46 -5.39
N ILE A 137 12.75 -0.63 -4.91
CA ILE A 137 13.48 -1.57 -5.79
C ILE A 137 12.54 -2.07 -6.89
N PHE A 138 11.37 -2.58 -6.51
CA PHE A 138 10.39 -3.08 -7.48
C PHE A 138 9.91 -2.00 -8.43
N GLN A 139 9.57 -0.81 -7.92
CA GLN A 139 9.11 0.30 -8.76
C GLN A 139 10.15 0.70 -9.81
N ILE A 140 11.41 0.86 -9.40
CA ILE A 140 12.51 1.26 -10.30
C ILE A 140 12.80 0.17 -11.33
N VAL A 141 12.80 -1.10 -10.90
CA VAL A 141 13.05 -2.22 -11.82
C VAL A 141 11.90 -2.38 -12.81
N SER A 142 10.64 -2.34 -12.36
CA SER A 142 9.47 -2.38 -13.24
C SER A 142 9.49 -1.22 -14.23
N PHE A 143 9.83 -0.01 -13.78
CA PHE A 143 10.01 1.15 -14.66
C PHE A 143 11.07 0.87 -15.72
N LYS A 144 12.25 0.38 -15.32
CA LYS A 144 13.33 0.02 -16.25
C LYS A 144 12.86 -1.00 -17.28
N LEU A 145 12.26 -2.11 -16.84
CA LEU A 145 11.81 -3.19 -17.73
C LEU A 145 10.75 -2.71 -18.73
N ASN A 146 9.79 -1.89 -18.28
CA ASN A 146 8.78 -1.31 -19.14
C ASN A 146 9.40 -0.37 -20.19
N HIS A 147 10.36 0.45 -19.80
CA HIS A 147 11.06 1.35 -20.72
C HIS A 147 11.95 0.58 -21.72
N GLU A 148 12.66 -0.45 -21.28
CA GLU A 148 13.45 -1.32 -22.17
C GLU A 148 12.56 -2.07 -23.16
N SER A 149 11.38 -2.54 -22.72
CA SER A 149 10.39 -3.19 -23.57
C SER A 149 9.83 -2.23 -24.64
N ALA A 150 9.45 -1.01 -24.24
CA ALA A 150 8.90 0.00 -25.14
C ALA A 150 9.93 0.52 -26.15
N SER A 151 11.14 0.82 -25.70
CA SER A 151 12.22 1.37 -26.53
C SER A 151 12.97 0.32 -27.34
N LYS A 152 12.85 -0.97 -26.97
CA LYS A 152 13.68 -2.09 -27.48
C LYS A 152 15.18 -1.87 -27.28
N THR A 153 15.58 -1.03 -26.34
CA THR A 153 16.98 -0.74 -26.00
C THR A 153 17.25 -1.05 -24.54
N LYS A 154 18.43 -1.60 -24.22
CA LYS A 154 18.84 -1.82 -22.84
C LYS A 154 19.30 -0.51 -22.22
N LEU A 155 18.83 -0.21 -21.01
CA LEU A 155 19.20 0.97 -20.24
C LEU A 155 20.40 0.66 -19.35
N THR A 156 21.45 1.48 -19.49
CA THR A 156 22.55 1.52 -18.51
C THR A 156 22.08 2.21 -17.24
N THR A 157 22.72 1.93 -16.10
CA THR A 157 22.37 2.57 -14.81
C THR A 157 22.48 4.09 -14.88
N LYS A 158 23.49 4.62 -15.59
CA LYS A 158 23.65 6.05 -15.83
C LYS A 158 22.46 6.62 -16.61
N LYS A 159 22.03 5.95 -17.70
CA LYS A 159 20.89 6.44 -18.48
C LYS A 159 19.58 6.36 -17.73
N LEU A 160 19.39 5.29 -16.94
CA LEU A 160 18.26 5.16 -16.03
C LEU A 160 18.21 6.30 -15.01
N PHE A 161 19.36 6.66 -14.42
CA PHE A 161 19.47 7.79 -13.50
C PHE A 161 19.08 9.13 -14.15
N GLU A 162 19.56 9.41 -15.37
CA GLU A 162 19.20 10.62 -16.12
C GLU A 162 17.68 10.71 -16.35
N ILE A 163 17.06 9.60 -16.78
CA ILE A 163 15.61 9.54 -17.04
C ILE A 163 14.81 9.72 -15.74
N LEU A 164 15.20 9.03 -14.67
CA LEU A 164 14.51 9.14 -13.38
C LEU A 164 14.66 10.56 -12.83
N SER A 165 15.86 11.14 -12.84
CA SER A 165 16.10 12.49 -12.31
C SER A 165 15.35 13.57 -13.08
N ALA A 166 15.09 13.37 -14.38
CA ALA A 166 14.28 14.29 -15.17
C ALA A 166 12.77 14.21 -14.88
N ASN A 167 12.28 13.07 -14.35
CA ASN A 167 10.85 12.81 -14.20
C ASN A 167 10.37 12.63 -12.74
N LEU A 168 11.26 12.33 -11.80
CA LEU A 168 10.94 12.11 -10.39
C LEU A 168 11.30 13.33 -9.56
N THR A 169 10.28 13.92 -8.95
CA THR A 169 10.46 14.81 -7.81
C THR A 169 10.39 13.98 -6.54
N VAL A 170 11.54 13.71 -5.90
CA VAL A 170 11.57 13.01 -4.61
C VAL A 170 11.11 14.00 -3.54
N THR A 171 9.82 13.97 -3.20
CA THR A 171 9.25 14.82 -2.14
C THR A 171 9.63 14.35 -0.75
N SER A 172 9.99 13.06 -0.59
CA SER A 172 10.24 12.47 0.71
C SER A 172 10.99 11.13 0.63
N GLY A 173 11.98 10.90 1.51
CA GLY A 173 12.71 9.63 1.63
C GLY A 173 14.16 9.68 1.15
N GLU A 174 14.82 8.52 1.08
CA GLU A 174 16.20 8.41 0.58
C GLU A 174 16.31 8.91 -0.87
N ALA A 175 17.30 9.77 -1.14
CA ALA A 175 17.52 10.33 -2.46
C ALA A 175 17.94 9.23 -3.45
N VAL A 176 17.30 9.19 -4.61
CA VAL A 176 17.68 8.28 -5.70
C VAL A 176 18.93 8.84 -6.37
N THR A 177 20.11 8.48 -5.88
CA THR A 177 21.40 8.83 -6.48
C THR A 177 21.83 7.79 -7.52
N GLN A 178 22.85 8.09 -8.32
CA GLN A 178 23.43 7.10 -9.24
C GLN A 178 24.00 5.89 -8.47
N SER A 179 24.70 6.12 -7.35
CA SER A 179 25.25 5.04 -6.52
C SER A 179 24.15 4.18 -5.87
N PHE A 180 23.03 4.79 -5.47
CA PHE A 180 21.84 4.05 -5.03
C PHE A 180 21.35 3.09 -6.11
N LEU A 181 21.21 3.57 -7.36
CA LEU A 181 20.77 2.73 -8.48
C LEU A 181 21.77 1.62 -8.82
N GLU A 182 23.07 1.87 -8.68
CA GLU A 182 24.10 0.85 -8.87
C GLU A 182 23.98 -0.29 -7.85
N VAL A 183 23.80 0.05 -6.56
CA VAL A 183 23.58 -0.94 -5.49
C VAL A 183 22.27 -1.69 -5.70
N LEU A 184 21.19 -0.99 -6.01
CA LEU A 184 19.88 -1.56 -6.28
C LEU A 184 19.93 -2.56 -7.44
N MET A 185 20.52 -2.18 -8.57
CA MET A 185 20.61 -3.05 -9.75
C MET A 185 21.53 -4.25 -9.49
N ALA A 186 22.60 -4.08 -8.71
CA ALA A 186 23.43 -5.20 -8.28
C ALA A 186 22.64 -6.20 -7.44
N LEU A 187 21.92 -5.72 -6.42
CA LEU A 187 21.05 -6.53 -5.57
C LEU A 187 19.96 -7.25 -6.37
N TRP A 188 19.32 -6.55 -7.32
CA TRP A 188 18.30 -7.14 -8.18
C TRP A 188 18.86 -8.31 -8.98
N ASN A 189 20.00 -8.12 -9.64
CA ASN A 189 20.59 -9.14 -10.50
C ASN A 189 21.16 -10.32 -9.70
N SER A 190 21.75 -10.09 -8.53
CA SER A 190 22.43 -11.15 -7.76
C SER A 190 21.52 -11.88 -6.79
N LEU A 191 20.55 -11.19 -6.19
CA LEU A 191 19.83 -11.68 -5.03
C LEU A 191 18.32 -11.74 -5.26
N LEU A 192 17.70 -10.66 -5.72
CA LEU A 192 16.25 -10.61 -5.94
C LEU A 192 15.82 -11.22 -7.29
N SER A 193 16.77 -11.73 -8.08
CA SER A 193 16.51 -12.55 -9.25
C SER A 193 16.01 -13.95 -8.87
N ASP A 194 16.34 -14.42 -7.68
CA ASP A 194 15.75 -15.61 -7.08
C ASP A 194 14.34 -15.30 -6.55
N THR A 195 13.33 -15.93 -7.16
CA THR A 195 11.92 -15.77 -6.77
C THR A 195 11.69 -16.13 -5.30
N SER A 196 12.35 -17.17 -4.77
CA SER A 196 12.12 -17.60 -3.39
C SER A 196 12.55 -16.55 -2.38
N PHE A 197 13.78 -16.03 -2.52
CA PHE A 197 14.28 -14.98 -1.64
C PHE A 197 13.47 -13.68 -1.80
N ARG A 198 13.06 -13.36 -3.03
CA ARG A 198 12.23 -12.19 -3.31
C ARG A 198 10.88 -12.24 -2.60
N GLU A 199 10.23 -13.40 -2.55
CA GLU A 199 8.95 -13.60 -1.85
C GLU A 199 9.10 -13.41 -0.33
N GLU A 200 10.20 -13.87 0.26
CA GLU A 200 10.48 -13.66 1.69
C GLU A 200 10.73 -12.19 2.03
N VAL A 201 11.45 -11.47 1.17
CA VAL A 201 11.64 -10.03 1.37
C VAL A 201 10.29 -9.31 1.32
N LEU A 202 9.39 -9.68 0.40
CA LEU A 202 8.03 -9.13 0.35
C LEU A 202 7.19 -9.51 1.57
N LEU A 203 7.28 -10.76 2.03
CA LEU A 203 6.59 -11.22 3.24
C LEU A 203 7.07 -10.46 4.48
N SER A 204 8.38 -10.19 4.59
CA SER A 204 8.92 -9.40 5.69
C SER A 204 8.34 -7.98 5.72
N GLU A 205 8.18 -7.36 4.55
CA GLU A 205 7.56 -6.05 4.42
C GLU A 205 6.08 -6.08 4.83
N GLU A 206 5.34 -7.12 4.47
CA GLU A 206 3.95 -7.31 4.90
C GLU A 206 3.83 -7.47 6.42
N LEU A 207 4.72 -8.27 7.04
CA LEU A 207 4.68 -8.56 8.47
C LEU A 207 5.08 -7.35 9.32
N PHE A 208 6.15 -6.66 8.94
CA PHE A 208 6.76 -5.63 9.77
C PHE A 208 6.44 -4.20 9.33
N GLY A 209 6.13 -3.97 8.05
CA GLY A 209 5.96 -2.64 7.48
C GLY A 209 7.13 -1.71 7.84
N LYS A 210 6.81 -0.56 8.45
CA LYS A 210 7.83 0.42 8.90
C LYS A 210 8.80 -0.11 9.98
N ARG A 211 8.47 -1.22 10.63
CA ARG A 211 9.34 -1.89 11.62
C ARG A 211 10.22 -2.97 11.00
N SER A 212 10.22 -3.09 9.67
CA SER A 212 11.08 -4.03 8.97
C SER A 212 12.53 -3.83 9.41
N PRO A 213 13.27 -4.91 9.69
CA PRO A 213 14.71 -4.81 9.95
C PRO A 213 15.47 -4.35 8.68
N ILE A 214 14.83 -4.38 7.50
CA ILE A 214 15.37 -3.89 6.23
C ILE A 214 14.97 -2.42 6.02
N LYS A 215 15.62 -1.50 6.74
CA LYS A 215 15.28 -0.07 6.64
C LYS A 215 15.90 0.65 5.45
N SER A 216 16.87 0.04 4.79
CA SER A 216 17.51 0.58 3.59
C SER A 216 17.98 -0.55 2.67
N ILE A 217 18.22 -0.21 1.39
CA ILE A 217 18.81 -1.15 0.44
C ILE A 217 20.24 -1.55 0.83
N TYR A 218 20.93 -0.71 1.60
CA TYR A 218 22.30 -0.98 2.03
C TYR A 218 22.38 -2.08 3.07
N VAL A 219 21.35 -2.27 3.91
CA VAL A 219 21.27 -3.42 4.81
C VAL A 219 21.27 -4.73 4.02
N LEU A 220 20.50 -4.80 2.92
CA LEU A 220 20.51 -5.96 2.03
C LEU A 220 21.86 -6.15 1.33
N ARG A 221 22.52 -5.06 0.92
CA ARG A 221 23.87 -5.10 0.33
C ARG A 221 24.89 -5.65 1.34
N ASP A 222 24.82 -5.21 2.59
CA ASP A 222 25.78 -5.59 3.62
C ASP A 222 25.58 -7.04 4.02
N LEU A 223 24.33 -7.48 4.13
CA LEU A 223 23.98 -8.89 4.35
C LEU A 223 24.45 -9.76 3.17
N ALA A 224 24.20 -9.34 1.92
CA ALA A 224 24.72 -10.02 0.75
C ALA A 224 26.25 -10.10 0.75
N THR A 225 26.94 -9.04 1.17
CA THR A 225 28.41 -8.99 1.24
C THR A 225 28.95 -9.91 2.33
N ALA A 226 28.34 -9.90 3.52
CA ALA A 226 28.71 -10.78 4.64
C ALA A 226 28.57 -12.26 4.28
N CYS A 227 27.54 -12.61 3.52
CA CYS A 227 27.30 -13.97 3.03
C CYS A 227 28.05 -14.30 1.73
N LYS A 228 29.06 -13.51 1.34
CA LYS A 228 29.85 -13.68 0.11
C LYS A 228 28.99 -13.81 -1.17
N LYS A 229 27.83 -13.15 -1.17
CA LYS A 229 26.83 -13.15 -2.24
C LYS A 229 26.27 -14.53 -2.58
N GLN A 230 26.33 -15.49 -1.65
CA GLN A 230 25.74 -16.81 -1.84
C GLN A 230 24.26 -16.78 -1.45
N PRO A 231 23.30 -16.97 -2.39
CA PRO A 231 21.87 -16.84 -2.08
C PRO A 231 21.39 -17.70 -0.90
N PRO A 232 21.81 -18.98 -0.74
CA PRO A 232 21.39 -19.79 0.41
C PRO A 232 21.87 -19.22 1.75
N GLY A 233 23.11 -18.71 1.80
CA GLY A 233 23.66 -18.10 3.01
C GLY A 233 22.98 -16.78 3.35
N VAL A 234 22.68 -15.98 2.33
CA VAL A 234 21.90 -14.74 2.47
C VAL A 234 20.51 -15.03 3.03
N LYS A 235 19.80 -15.98 2.43
CA LYS A 235 18.49 -16.42 2.86
C LYS A 235 18.49 -16.87 4.32
N TRP A 236 19.43 -17.74 4.70
CA TRP A 236 19.55 -18.21 6.08
C TRP A 236 19.77 -17.08 7.11
N VAL A 237 20.67 -16.13 6.80
CA VAL A 237 20.88 -14.96 7.69
C VAL A 237 19.66 -14.05 7.73
N PHE A 238 18.98 -13.90 6.60
CA PHE A 238 17.76 -13.13 6.49
C PHE A 238 16.63 -13.71 7.34
N ASP A 239 16.39 -15.02 7.26
CA ASP A 239 15.40 -15.73 8.06
C ASP A 239 15.71 -15.59 9.56
N ALA A 240 16.99 -15.79 9.94
CA ALA A 240 17.41 -15.61 11.33
C ALA A 240 17.19 -14.17 11.84
N LEU A 241 17.36 -13.16 10.97
CA LEU A 241 17.07 -11.76 11.28
C LEU A 241 15.57 -11.53 11.47
N MET A 242 14.72 -12.14 10.64
CA MET A 242 13.27 -12.07 10.78
C MET A 242 12.80 -12.75 12.07
N ASP A 243 13.32 -13.94 12.37
CA ASP A 243 13.01 -14.68 13.59
C ASP A 243 13.39 -13.87 14.83
N ALA A 244 14.59 -13.29 14.84
CA ALA A 244 15.02 -12.45 15.95
C ALA A 244 14.15 -11.18 16.09
N ALA A 245 13.68 -10.59 14.99
CA ALA A 245 12.74 -9.48 15.01
C ALA A 245 11.35 -9.88 15.54
N LEU A 246 10.81 -11.04 15.12
CA LEU A 246 9.54 -11.58 15.61
C LEU A 246 9.58 -11.86 17.11
N ASN A 247 10.70 -12.42 17.58
CA ASN A 247 10.91 -12.73 18.99
C ASN A 247 11.36 -11.52 19.84
N LYS A 248 11.40 -10.31 19.25
CA LYS A 248 11.79 -9.06 19.93
C LYS A 248 13.17 -9.16 20.60
N ILE A 249 14.10 -9.92 20.01
CA ILE A 249 15.47 -10.07 20.51
C ILE A 249 16.21 -8.73 20.42
N PHE A 250 15.99 -7.99 19.32
CA PHE A 250 16.57 -6.67 19.13
C PHE A 250 15.81 -5.60 19.89
N LYS A 251 16.54 -4.73 20.60
CA LYS A 251 15.96 -3.50 21.17
C LYS A 251 15.68 -2.50 20.04
N GLN A 252 14.69 -1.62 20.24
CA GLN A 252 14.43 -0.52 19.31
C GLN A 252 15.72 0.30 19.10
N GLY A 253 16.22 0.32 17.86
CA GLY A 253 17.41 1.09 17.47
C GLY A 253 18.64 0.26 17.12
N GLU A 254 18.76 -0.99 17.59
CA GLU A 254 19.94 -1.85 17.35
C GLU A 254 20.09 -2.26 15.87
N LEU A 255 19.01 -2.16 15.10
CA LEU A 255 18.98 -2.52 13.67
C LEU A 255 19.23 -1.35 12.72
N ASN A 256 19.58 -0.16 13.23
CA ASN A 256 20.02 0.95 12.39
C ASN A 256 21.55 0.92 12.27
N PRO A 257 22.13 0.50 11.14
CA PRO A 257 23.54 0.78 10.89
C PRO A 257 23.73 2.32 10.92
N GLN A 258 24.68 2.78 11.73
CA GLN A 258 25.12 4.19 11.74
C GLN A 258 25.79 4.55 10.42
#